data_AF-A0A7S1H8T3-F1
#
_entry.id   AF-A0A7S1H8T3-F1
#
_cell.length_a   1.000
_cell.length_b   1.000
_cell.length_c   1.000
_cell.angle_alpha   90.00
_cell.angle_beta   90.00
_cell.angle_gamma   90.00
#
_symmetry.space_group_name_H-M   'P 1'
#
loop_
_entity.id
_entity.type
_entity.pdbx_description
1 polymer ?
#
loop_
_entity_poly.entity_id
_entity_poly.type
_entity_poly.pdbx_seq_one_letter_code
_entity_poly.pdbx_strand_id
1 'polypeptide(L)'
;GGSADVDKNSNFLGEMLVLLSAFLYAVYEVLLKIFSIPPEPSESGPSKDGSRPPPLPPPTPLQSALDACAFTGWMGAFNLCILWIPILVMHIKGVHAFELPTPDSLPLVLLDATLEGAFGTILVLAIALSSPLFVTVGTVLAIPTSAVIDTLVNGLSCQPQSLAGGGMVVLGFLGVNLAGLTEGLEYWPSWL
;
A
#
# COMPACT_ATOMS: atom_id res chain seq x y z
N GLY A 1 -7.09 30.93 -28.18
CA GLY A 1 -6.19 30.59 -27.08
C GLY A 1 -6.92 30.28 -25.79
N GLY A 2 -7.94 29.41 -25.80
CA GLY A 2 -8.76 29.10 -24.61
C GLY A 2 -8.62 27.67 -24.09
N SER A 3 -7.91 26.78 -24.78
CA SER A 3 -7.75 25.38 -24.34
C SER A 3 -6.57 25.20 -23.36
N ALA A 4 -5.49 25.97 -23.52
CA ALA A 4 -4.26 25.79 -22.75
C ALA A 4 -4.35 26.27 -21.29
N ASP A 5 -5.29 27.16 -20.95
CA ASP A 5 -5.47 27.67 -19.59
C ASP A 5 -6.46 26.83 -18.76
N VAL A 6 -7.40 26.13 -19.41
CA VAL A 6 -8.34 25.20 -18.74
C VAL A 6 -7.62 23.92 -18.31
N ASP A 7 -6.73 23.39 -19.15
CA ASP A 7 -5.95 22.17 -18.86
C ASP A 7 -4.91 22.37 -17.75
N LYS A 8 -4.35 23.59 -17.60
CA LYS A 8 -3.39 23.86 -16.50
C LYS A 8 -4.08 23.94 -15.14
N ASN A 9 -5.28 24.52 -15.09
CA ASN A 9 -5.97 24.77 -13.83
C ASN A 9 -6.59 23.48 -13.24
N SER A 10 -7.03 22.55 -14.10
CA SER A 10 -7.51 21.22 -13.69
C SER A 10 -6.38 20.33 -13.18
N ASN A 11 -5.23 20.33 -13.85
CA ASN A 11 -4.05 19.58 -13.41
C ASN A 11 -3.47 20.15 -12.10
N PHE A 12 -3.44 21.48 -11.95
CA PHE A 12 -2.92 22.11 -10.74
C PHE A 12 -3.73 21.79 -9.48
N LEU A 13 -5.07 21.80 -9.56
CA LEU A 13 -5.92 21.41 -8.43
C LEU A 13 -5.73 19.94 -8.04
N GLY A 14 -5.56 19.06 -9.03
CA GLY A 14 -5.25 17.65 -8.81
C GLY A 14 -3.90 17.46 -8.13
N GLU A 15 -2.85 18.12 -8.63
CA GLU A 15 -1.51 18.08 -8.03
C GLU A 15 -1.50 18.61 -6.59
N MET A 16 -2.18 19.73 -6.33
CA MET A 16 -2.34 20.28 -4.98
C MET A 16 -3.07 19.32 -4.04
N LEU A 17 -4.12 18.65 -4.53
CA LEU A 17 -4.86 17.66 -3.76
C LEU A 17 -3.99 16.44 -3.41
N VAL A 18 -3.17 15.97 -4.35
CA VAL A 18 -2.20 14.88 -4.11
C VAL A 18 -1.13 15.28 -3.09
N LEU A 19 -0.61 16.50 -3.17
CA LEU A 19 0.35 16.99 -2.18
C LEU A 19 -0.28 17.11 -0.79
N LEU A 20 -1.51 17.60 -0.72
CA LEU A 20 -2.24 17.71 0.54
C LEU A 20 -2.54 16.34 1.14
N SER A 21 -2.93 15.35 0.33
CA SER A 21 -3.19 13.99 0.81
C SER A 21 -1.92 13.33 1.34
N ALA A 22 -0.79 13.47 0.64
CA ALA A 22 0.50 12.98 1.10
C ALA A 22 0.93 13.62 2.43
N PHE A 23 0.72 14.93 2.58
CA PHE A 23 1.00 15.64 3.83
C PHE A 23 0.12 15.17 4.98
N LEU A 24 -1.21 15.08 4.77
CA LEU A 24 -2.16 14.60 5.78
C LEU A 24 -1.86 13.16 6.20
N TYR A 25 -1.50 12.30 5.25
CA TYR A 25 -1.10 10.92 5.52
C TYR A 25 0.17 10.86 6.38
N ALA A 26 1.19 11.67 6.08
CA ALA A 26 2.40 11.75 6.89
C ALA A 26 2.13 12.25 8.32
N VAL A 27 1.28 13.27 8.49
CA VAL A 27 0.86 13.73 9.82
C VAL A 27 0.13 12.63 10.58
N TYR A 28 -0.78 11.93 9.92
CA TYR A 28 -1.49 10.78 10.49
C TYR A 28 -0.51 9.70 10.97
N GLU A 29 0.47 9.30 10.15
CA GLU A 29 1.46 8.29 10.55
C GLU A 29 2.29 8.72 11.75
N VAL A 30 2.69 10.01 11.81
CA VAL A 30 3.45 10.55 12.94
C VAL A 30 2.62 10.55 14.21
N LEU A 31 1.37 11.01 14.14
CA LEU A 31 0.45 11.00 15.28
C LEU A 31 0.20 9.57 15.75
N LEU A 32 -0.04 8.65 14.83
CA LEU A 32 -0.20 7.24 15.17
C LEU A 32 1.03 6.66 15.84
N LYS A 33 2.24 6.96 15.37
CA LYS A 33 3.47 6.52 16.05
C LYS A 33 3.55 7.08 17.46
N ILE A 34 3.27 8.37 17.65
CA ILE A 34 3.32 9.02 18.97
C ILE A 34 2.30 8.40 19.94
N PHE A 35 1.09 8.08 19.47
CA PHE A 35 0.05 7.50 20.33
C PHE A 35 0.13 5.98 20.49
N SER A 36 0.70 5.26 19.52
CA SER A 36 0.75 3.79 19.52
C SER A 36 2.00 3.22 20.19
N ILE A 37 3.02 4.01 20.50
CA ILE A 37 4.17 3.55 21.30
C ILE A 37 3.73 3.53 22.76
N PRO A 38 3.48 2.36 23.38
CA PRO A 38 3.31 2.30 24.83
C PRO A 38 4.60 2.78 25.49
N PRO A 39 4.54 3.49 26.63
CA PRO A 39 5.74 3.74 27.41
C PRO A 39 6.42 2.39 27.64
N GLU A 40 7.72 2.30 27.36
CA GLU A 40 8.48 1.09 27.65
C GLU A 40 8.08 0.62 29.05
N PRO A 41 7.80 -0.68 29.26
CA PRO A 41 7.71 -1.17 30.61
C PRO A 41 9.05 -0.83 31.23
N SER A 42 9.06 0.20 32.09
CA SER A 42 10.23 0.56 32.86
C SER A 42 10.80 -0.74 33.39
N GLU A 43 12.10 -0.94 33.26
CA GLU A 43 12.86 -1.99 33.95
C GLU A 43 12.80 -1.81 35.49
N SER A 44 11.66 -1.41 36.05
CA SER A 44 11.32 -1.69 37.42
C SER A 44 11.28 -3.20 37.55
N GLY A 45 12.32 -3.75 38.19
CA GLY A 45 12.54 -5.16 38.43
C GLY A 45 11.36 -5.88 39.09
N PRO A 46 11.52 -7.17 39.43
CA PRO A 46 10.41 -8.07 39.75
C PRO A 46 9.45 -7.44 40.75
N SER A 47 8.21 -7.16 40.30
CA SER A 47 7.13 -6.73 41.17
C SER A 47 6.97 -7.77 42.27
N LYS A 48 7.31 -7.40 43.51
CA LYS A 48 7.13 -8.24 44.69
C LYS A 48 5.66 -8.37 45.12
N ASP A 49 4.76 -7.66 44.46
CA ASP A 49 3.33 -7.83 44.63
C ASP A 49 2.80 -8.72 43.50
N GLY A 50 2.34 -9.93 43.84
CA GLY A 50 1.88 -10.97 42.90
C GLY A 50 0.55 -10.66 42.20
N SER A 51 0.20 -9.39 42.10
CA SER A 51 -1.03 -8.85 41.55
C SER A 51 -0.96 -8.57 40.05
N ARG A 52 0.23 -8.63 39.44
CA ARG A 52 0.39 -8.47 37.98
C ARG A 52 0.39 -9.84 37.29
N PRO A 53 -0.55 -10.12 36.38
CA PRO A 53 -0.47 -11.33 35.56
C PRO A 53 0.86 -11.35 34.80
N PRO A 54 1.45 -12.54 34.57
CA PRO A 54 2.69 -12.65 33.83
C PRO A 54 2.53 -12.00 32.44
N PRO A 55 3.62 -11.43 31.87
CA PRO A 55 3.58 -10.90 30.51
C PRO A 55 2.99 -11.95 29.57
N LEU A 56 1.97 -11.56 28.81
CA LEU A 56 1.41 -12.42 27.78
C LEU A 56 2.53 -12.82 26.81
N PRO A 57 2.56 -14.09 26.36
CA PRO A 57 3.52 -14.49 25.34
C PRO A 57 3.37 -13.58 24.12
N PRO A 58 4.48 -13.20 23.46
CA PRO A 58 4.41 -12.38 22.26
C PRO A 58 3.49 -13.05 21.23
N PRO A 59 2.63 -12.29 20.53
CA PRO A 59 1.74 -12.86 19.54
C PRO A 59 2.57 -13.56 18.46
N THR A 60 2.08 -14.72 18.02
CA THR A 60 2.70 -15.42 16.90
C THR A 60 2.60 -14.56 15.63
N PRO A 61 3.56 -14.63 14.69
CA PRO A 61 3.54 -13.83 13.47
C PRO A 61 2.25 -14.02 12.67
N LEU A 62 1.69 -15.23 12.68
CA LEU A 62 0.41 -15.54 12.04
C LEU A 62 -0.78 -14.84 12.71
N GLN A 63 -0.78 -14.73 14.03
CA GLN A 63 -1.85 -14.03 14.77
C GLN A 63 -1.81 -12.53 14.49
N SER A 64 -0.63 -11.92 14.50
CA SER A 64 -0.45 -10.51 14.11
C SER A 64 -0.86 -10.25 12.65
N ALA A 65 -0.60 -11.20 11.75
CA ALA A 65 -1.04 -11.11 10.35
C ALA A 65 -2.57 -11.13 10.22
N LEU A 66 -3.24 -12.03 10.93
CA LEU A 66 -4.71 -12.12 10.91
C LEU A 66 -5.36 -10.86 11.48
N ASP A 67 -4.83 -10.33 12.57
CA ASP A 67 -5.31 -9.08 13.18
C ASP A 67 -5.12 -7.89 12.21
N ALA A 68 -3.98 -7.84 11.50
CA ALA A 68 -3.73 -6.82 10.48
C ALA A 68 -4.66 -6.95 9.27
N CYS A 69 -4.94 -8.17 8.81
CA CYS A 69 -5.91 -8.42 7.75
C CYS A 69 -7.33 -8.00 8.18
N ALA A 70 -7.73 -8.31 9.42
CA ALA A 70 -9.03 -7.91 9.96
C ALA A 70 -9.15 -6.38 10.07
N PHE A 71 -8.09 -5.70 10.51
CA PHE A 71 -8.03 -4.24 10.53
C PHE A 71 -8.15 -3.63 9.13
N THR A 72 -7.48 -4.23 8.14
CA THR A 72 -7.57 -3.81 6.74
C THR A 72 -8.99 -3.97 6.19
N GLY A 73 -9.67 -5.07 6.53
CA GLY A 73 -11.09 -5.27 6.20
C GLY A 73 -11.99 -4.18 6.81
N TRP A 74 -11.75 -3.81 8.06
CA TRP A 74 -12.47 -2.69 8.71
C TRP A 74 -12.21 -1.35 8.03
N MET A 75 -10.97 -1.04 7.67
CA MET A 75 -10.64 0.15 6.90
C MET A 75 -11.38 0.19 5.56
N GLY A 76 -11.46 -0.95 4.86
CA GLY A 76 -12.26 -1.09 3.64
C GLY A 76 -13.75 -0.83 3.86
N ALA A 77 -14.33 -1.36 4.95
CA ALA A 77 -15.72 -1.12 5.31
C ALA A 77 -16.00 0.36 5.64
N PHE A 78 -15.13 1.00 6.42
CA PHE A 78 -15.23 2.44 6.69
C PHE A 78 -15.10 3.27 5.42
N ASN A 79 -14.14 2.93 4.55
CA ASN A 79 -13.99 3.61 3.27
C ASN A 79 -15.26 3.45 2.43
N LEU A 80 -15.83 2.25 2.33
CA LEU A 80 -17.06 2.03 1.60
C LEU A 80 -18.20 2.89 2.17
N CYS A 81 -18.36 3.03 3.48
CA CYS A 81 -19.42 3.85 4.08
C CYS A 81 -19.19 5.37 3.95
N ILE A 82 -17.95 5.83 4.10
CA ILE A 82 -17.62 7.26 4.16
C ILE A 82 -17.41 7.84 2.75
N LEU A 83 -16.85 7.09 1.82
CA LEU A 83 -16.52 7.55 0.46
C LEU A 83 -17.77 7.90 -0.36
N TRP A 84 -18.95 7.38 -0.01
CA TRP A 84 -20.22 7.83 -0.59
C TRP A 84 -20.56 9.29 -0.30
N ILE A 85 -20.13 9.83 0.85
CA ILE A 85 -20.47 11.20 1.27
C ILE A 85 -19.94 12.24 0.27
N PRO A 86 -18.64 12.28 -0.08
CA PRO A 86 -18.12 13.24 -1.06
C PRO A 86 -18.71 13.02 -2.46
N ILE A 87 -18.93 11.77 -2.88
CA ILE A 87 -19.56 11.44 -4.17
C ILE A 87 -20.97 12.03 -4.23
N LEU A 88 -21.79 11.82 -3.19
CA LEU A 88 -23.15 12.34 -3.11
C LEU A 88 -23.17 13.87 -3.13
N VAL A 89 -22.26 14.52 -2.39
CA VAL A 89 -22.13 15.99 -2.38
C VAL A 89 -21.77 16.53 -3.75
N MET A 90 -20.85 15.88 -4.48
CA MET A 90 -20.49 16.28 -5.85
C MET A 90 -21.62 16.05 -6.85
N HIS A 91 -22.39 14.96 -6.71
CA HIS A 91 -23.55 14.66 -7.55
C HIS A 91 -24.65 15.71 -7.39
N ILE A 92 -25.00 16.07 -6.14
CA ILE A 92 -26.01 17.10 -5.84
C ILE A 92 -25.58 18.47 -6.37
N LYS A 93 -24.28 18.80 -6.29
CA LYS A 93 -23.74 20.06 -6.83
C LYS A 93 -23.61 20.08 -8.35
N GLY A 94 -23.88 18.97 -9.04
CA GLY A 94 -23.81 18.88 -10.51
C GLY A 94 -22.41 19.09 -11.09
N VAL A 95 -21.36 18.90 -10.28
CA VAL A 95 -19.97 19.14 -10.74
C VAL A 95 -19.51 18.02 -11.67
N HIS A 96 -19.91 16.77 -11.39
CA HIS A 96 -19.65 15.59 -12.22
C HIS A 96 -20.93 14.74 -12.28
N ALA A 97 -21.33 14.31 -13.48
CA ALA A 97 -22.41 13.35 -13.67
C ALA A 97 -21.88 11.95 -13.32
N PHE A 98 -22.33 11.41 -12.20
CA PHE A 98 -22.05 10.03 -11.84
C PHE A 98 -23.05 9.11 -12.54
N GLU A 99 -22.59 8.44 -13.58
CA GLU A 99 -23.34 7.38 -14.25
C GLU A 99 -22.90 6.03 -13.67
N LEU A 100 -23.88 5.18 -13.36
CA LEU A 100 -23.57 3.82 -12.94
C LEU A 100 -23.00 3.02 -14.13
N PRO A 101 -22.07 2.08 -13.88
CA PRO A 101 -21.48 1.28 -14.95
C PRO A 101 -22.56 0.52 -15.72
N THR A 102 -22.46 0.56 -17.04
CA THR A 102 -23.33 -0.19 -17.97
C THR A 102 -23.28 -1.69 -17.63
N PRO A 103 -24.37 -2.46 -17.78
CA PRO A 103 -24.41 -3.89 -17.44
C PRO A 103 -23.27 -4.72 -18.05
N ASP A 104 -22.78 -4.34 -19.24
CA ASP A 104 -21.68 -5.03 -19.92
C ASP A 104 -20.31 -4.80 -19.25
N SER A 105 -20.12 -3.66 -18.60
CA SER A 105 -18.87 -3.28 -17.90
C SER A 105 -18.86 -3.68 -16.42
N LEU A 106 -20.05 -3.89 -15.84
CA LEU A 106 -20.23 -4.29 -14.44
C LEU A 106 -19.39 -5.52 -14.04
N PRO A 107 -19.31 -6.63 -14.81
CA PRO A 107 -18.50 -7.78 -14.41
C PRO A 107 -17.00 -7.47 -14.36
N LEU A 108 -16.52 -6.61 -15.27
CA LEU A 108 -15.10 -6.21 -15.29
C LEU A 108 -14.77 -5.32 -14.09
N VAL A 109 -15.65 -4.38 -13.74
CA VAL A 109 -15.48 -3.51 -12.57
C VAL A 109 -15.52 -4.32 -11.27
N LEU A 110 -16.44 -5.29 -11.16
CA LEU A 110 -16.50 -6.17 -9.99
C LEU A 110 -15.27 -7.06 -9.87
N LEU A 111 -14.77 -7.58 -10.99
CA LEU A 111 -13.54 -8.36 -11.02
C LEU A 111 -12.34 -7.52 -10.56
N ASP A 112 -12.17 -6.33 -11.12
CA ASP A 112 -11.11 -5.39 -10.76
C ASP A 112 -11.15 -5.05 -9.27
N ALA A 113 -12.31 -4.65 -8.75
CA ALA A 113 -12.49 -4.35 -7.33
C ALA A 113 -12.19 -5.56 -6.42
N THR A 114 -12.54 -6.78 -6.85
CA THR A 114 -12.26 -8.01 -6.10
C THR A 114 -10.76 -8.34 -6.10
N LEU A 115 -10.10 -8.17 -7.26
CA LEU A 115 -8.66 -8.39 -7.38
C LEU A 115 -7.88 -7.39 -6.53
N GLU A 116 -8.29 -6.13 -6.49
CA GLU A 116 -7.66 -5.10 -5.64
C GLU A 116 -7.81 -5.43 -4.14
N GLY A 117 -9.01 -5.84 -3.71
CA GLY A 117 -9.24 -6.29 -2.34
C GLY A 117 -8.41 -7.53 -1.96
N ALA A 118 -8.31 -8.50 -2.88
CA ALA A 118 -7.49 -9.69 -2.69
C ALA A 118 -6.00 -9.33 -2.63
N PHE A 119 -5.53 -8.46 -3.52
CA PHE A 119 -4.15 -7.97 -3.56
C PHE A 119 -3.78 -7.29 -2.24
N GLY A 120 -4.59 -6.36 -1.75
CA GLY A 120 -4.35 -5.68 -0.47
C GLY A 120 -4.26 -6.66 0.72
N THR A 121 -5.13 -7.67 0.76
CA THR A 121 -5.11 -8.69 1.83
C THR A 121 -3.85 -9.56 1.77
N ILE A 122 -3.48 -10.02 0.57
CA ILE A 122 -2.26 -10.83 0.37
C ILE A 122 -1.02 -10.00 0.68
N LEU A 123 -1.02 -8.70 0.37
CA LEU A 123 0.09 -7.79 0.63
C LEU A 123 0.34 -7.64 2.13
N VAL A 124 -0.72 -7.45 2.94
CA VAL A 124 -0.61 -7.40 4.41
C VAL A 124 -0.05 -8.71 4.97
N LEU A 125 -0.55 -9.85 4.47
CA LEU A 125 -0.03 -11.16 4.86
C LEU A 125 1.45 -11.35 4.46
N ALA A 126 1.83 -10.89 3.27
CA ALA A 126 3.21 -10.95 2.79
C ALA A 126 4.14 -10.11 3.68
N ILE A 127 3.71 -8.92 4.09
CA ILE A 127 4.47 -8.06 5.02
C ILE A 127 4.70 -8.78 6.35
N ALA A 128 3.66 -9.44 6.88
CA ALA A 128 3.73 -10.12 8.15
C ALA A 128 4.62 -11.39 8.13
N LEU A 129 4.73 -12.06 6.99
CA LEU A 129 5.53 -13.28 6.82
C LEU A 129 6.98 -13.04 6.37
N SER A 130 7.28 -11.87 5.80
CA SER A 130 8.60 -11.56 5.22
C SER A 130 9.20 -10.30 5.84
N SER A 131 9.32 -9.23 5.07
CA SER A 131 9.66 -7.90 5.57
C SER A 131 8.89 -6.83 4.80
N PRO A 132 8.47 -5.75 5.47
CA PRO A 132 7.81 -4.63 4.79
C PRO A 132 8.63 -4.08 3.62
N LEU A 133 9.96 -4.02 3.77
CA LEU A 133 10.86 -3.54 2.73
C LEU A 133 10.89 -4.45 1.51
N PHE A 134 10.95 -5.76 1.71
CA PHE A 134 10.95 -6.70 0.59
C PHE A 134 9.65 -6.62 -0.21
N VAL A 135 8.51 -6.55 0.49
CA VAL A 135 7.18 -6.47 -0.15
C VAL A 135 7.02 -5.17 -0.92
N THR A 136 7.43 -4.01 -0.38
CA THR A 136 7.29 -2.74 -1.08
C THR A 136 8.10 -2.71 -2.37
N VAL A 137 9.37 -3.15 -2.36
CA VAL A 137 10.18 -3.20 -3.58
C VAL A 137 9.61 -4.21 -4.57
N GLY A 138 9.08 -5.34 -4.09
CA GLY A 138 8.37 -6.32 -4.92
C GLY A 138 7.12 -5.77 -5.60
N THR A 139 6.34 -4.91 -4.94
CA THR A 139 5.16 -4.28 -5.54
C THR A 139 5.50 -3.29 -6.65
N VAL A 140 6.67 -2.64 -6.60
CA VAL A 140 7.12 -1.73 -7.67
C VAL A 140 7.40 -2.49 -8.99
N LEU A 141 7.71 -3.80 -8.92
CA LEU A 141 7.85 -4.65 -10.11
C LEU A 141 6.55 -4.79 -10.92
N ALA A 142 5.39 -4.46 -10.34
CA ALA A 142 4.14 -4.44 -11.07
C ALA A 142 4.17 -3.47 -12.26
N ILE A 143 4.93 -2.37 -12.19
CA ILE A 143 5.04 -1.34 -13.25
C ILE A 143 5.66 -1.91 -14.55
N PRO A 144 6.89 -2.47 -14.56
CA PRO A 144 7.42 -3.08 -15.77
C PRO A 144 6.62 -4.32 -16.20
N THR A 145 6.03 -5.04 -15.25
CA THR A 145 5.21 -6.22 -15.54
C THR A 145 3.95 -5.83 -16.31
N SER A 146 3.23 -4.80 -15.88
CA SER A 146 2.02 -4.31 -16.57
C SER A 146 2.36 -3.83 -17.98
N ALA A 147 3.48 -3.13 -18.17
CA ALA A 147 3.95 -2.70 -19.49
C ALA A 147 4.22 -3.88 -20.45
N VAL A 148 4.79 -4.97 -19.95
CA VAL A 148 5.00 -6.20 -20.73
C VAL A 148 3.67 -6.84 -21.09
N ILE A 149 2.74 -6.97 -20.13
CA ILE A 149 1.40 -7.53 -20.38
C ILE A 149 0.63 -6.69 -21.39
N ASP A 150 0.67 -5.36 -21.29
CA ASP A 150 0.03 -4.45 -22.24
C ASP A 150 0.59 -4.59 -23.65
N THR A 151 1.92 -4.77 -23.78
CA THR A 151 2.55 -5.00 -25.07
C THR A 151 2.11 -6.34 -25.68
N LEU A 152 2.03 -7.40 -24.85
CA LEU A 152 1.68 -8.75 -25.32
C LEU A 152 0.19 -8.92 -25.62
N VAL A 153 -0.68 -8.36 -24.79
CA VAL A 153 -2.15 -8.54 -24.88
C VAL A 153 -2.78 -7.48 -25.78
N ASN A 154 -2.38 -6.21 -25.64
CA ASN A 154 -2.98 -5.09 -26.36
C ASN A 154 -2.19 -4.67 -27.60
N GLY A 155 -1.00 -5.26 -27.84
CA GLY A 155 -0.15 -4.92 -28.98
C GLY A 155 0.41 -3.49 -28.94
N LEU A 156 0.39 -2.85 -27.77
CA LEU A 156 0.81 -1.47 -27.63
C LEU A 156 2.33 -1.37 -27.72
N SER A 157 2.83 -0.43 -28.52
CA SER A 157 4.26 -0.19 -28.64
C SER A 157 4.76 0.63 -27.44
N CYS A 158 5.60 0.03 -26.60
CA CYS A 158 6.25 0.76 -25.52
C CYS A 158 7.30 1.74 -26.05
N GLN A 159 7.26 2.97 -25.56
CA GLN A 159 8.30 3.97 -25.83
C GLN A 159 9.63 3.48 -25.24
N PRO A 160 10.77 3.65 -25.94
CA PRO A 160 12.07 3.17 -25.46
C PRO A 160 12.46 3.68 -24.07
N GLN A 161 11.99 4.87 -23.70
CA GLN A 161 12.20 5.47 -22.37
C GLN A 161 11.47 4.70 -21.26
N SER A 162 10.27 4.18 -21.54
CA SER A 162 9.52 3.34 -20.61
C SER A 162 10.23 2.01 -20.38
N LEU A 163 10.83 1.43 -21.43
CA LEU A 163 11.60 0.20 -21.31
C LEU A 163 12.88 0.42 -20.49
N ALA A 164 13.57 1.54 -20.69
CA ALA A 164 14.74 1.91 -19.88
C ALA A 164 14.36 2.07 -18.39
N GLY A 165 13.27 2.77 -18.09
CA GLY A 165 12.76 2.91 -16.73
C GLY A 165 12.38 1.57 -16.10
N GLY A 166 11.68 0.71 -16.85
CA GLY A 166 11.35 -0.65 -16.41
C GLY A 166 12.61 -1.48 -16.11
N GLY A 167 13.64 -1.37 -16.94
CA GLY A 167 14.94 -1.99 -16.69
C GLY A 167 15.60 -1.51 -15.39
N MET A 168 15.55 -0.20 -15.10
CA MET A 168 16.09 0.34 -13.84
C MET A 168 15.34 -0.17 -12.61
N VAL A 169 14.02 -0.34 -12.68
CA VAL A 169 13.21 -0.94 -11.60
C VAL A 169 13.65 -2.38 -11.34
N VAL A 170 13.81 -3.19 -12.39
CA VAL A 170 14.26 -4.59 -12.27
C VAL A 170 15.67 -4.66 -11.67
N LEU A 171 16.58 -3.79 -12.11
CA LEU A 171 17.93 -3.70 -11.54
C LEU A 171 17.91 -3.31 -10.05
N GLY A 172 17.06 -2.35 -9.66
CA GLY A 172 16.89 -1.96 -8.26
C GLY A 172 16.41 -3.12 -7.38
N PHE A 173 15.41 -3.88 -7.85
CA PHE A 173 14.93 -5.07 -7.15
C PHE A 173 16.02 -6.14 -7.02
N LEU A 174 16.74 -6.45 -8.10
CA LEU A 174 17.86 -7.40 -8.06
C LEU A 174 18.96 -6.94 -7.09
N GLY A 175 19.27 -5.64 -7.06
CA GLY A 175 20.25 -5.05 -6.15
C GLY A 175 19.87 -5.24 -4.68
N VAL A 176 18.62 -4.96 -4.31
CA VAL A 176 18.12 -5.16 -2.94
C VAL A 176 18.16 -6.64 -2.54
N ASN A 177 17.77 -7.55 -3.44
CA ASN A 177 17.83 -8.99 -3.17
C ASN A 177 19.26 -9.50 -3.03
N LEU A 178 20.17 -9.03 -3.88
CA LEU A 178 21.58 -9.43 -3.83
C LEU A 178 22.25 -8.91 -2.55
N ALA A 179 21.97 -7.67 -2.14
CA ALA A 179 22.45 -7.12 -0.87
C ALA A 179 21.99 -7.96 0.32
N GLY A 180 20.71 -8.35 0.35
CA GLY A 180 20.19 -9.24 1.38
C GLY A 180 20.87 -10.62 1.40
N LEU A 181 21.19 -11.18 0.23
CA LEU A 181 21.94 -12.44 0.13
C LEU A 181 23.39 -12.31 0.61
N THR A 182 24.07 -11.20 0.28
CA THR A 182 25.45 -10.96 0.73
C THR A 182 25.53 -10.78 2.24
N GLU A 183 24.58 -10.06 2.84
CA GLU A 183 24.47 -9.94 4.30
C GLU A 183 24.22 -11.32 4.93
N GLY A 184 23.32 -12.13 4.35
CA GLY A 184 23.06 -13.49 4.84
C GLY A 184 24.28 -14.43 4.76
N LEU A 185 25.14 -14.26 3.77
CA LEU A 185 26.40 -15.01 3.62
C LEU A 185 27.47 -14.57 4.63
N GLU A 186 27.49 -13.29 5.01
CA GLU A 186 28.45 -12.75 5.99
C GLU A 186 28.17 -13.24 7.42
N TYR A 187 26.92 -13.61 7.72
CA TYR A 187 26.53 -14.26 8.98
C TYR A 187 26.73 -15.79 9.02
N TRP A 188 27.42 -16.39 8.05
CA TRP A 188 27.72 -17.82 8.10
C TRP A 188 28.61 -18.16 9.30
N PRO A 189 28.23 -19.14 10.14
CA PRO A 189 29.04 -19.51 11.30
C PRO A 189 30.43 -19.97 10.87
N SER A 190 31.47 -19.31 11.39
CA SER A 190 32.88 -19.61 11.11
C SER A 190 33.38 -20.95 11.72
N TRP A 191 32.47 -21.80 12.19
CA TRP A 191 32.75 -23.10 12.80
C TRP A 191 32.33 -24.30 11.93
N LEU A 192 31.94 -24.03 10.68
CA LEU A 192 31.99 -24.96 9.55
C LEU A 192 33.26 -24.69 8.73
#